data_AF-A0A925WGN7-F1
#
_entry.id   AF-A0A925WGN7-F1
#
_cell.length_a   1.000
_cell.length_b   1.000
_cell.length_c   1.000
_cell.angle_alpha   90.00
_cell.angle_beta   90.00
_cell.angle_gamma   90.00
#
_symmetry.space_group_name_H-M   'P 1'
#
loop_
_entity.id
_entity.type
_entity.pdbx_description
1 polymer ?
#
loop_
_entity_poly.entity_id
_entity_poly.type
_entity_poly.pdbx_seq_one_letter_code
_entity_poly.pdbx_strand_id
1 'polypeptide(L)'
;TTNHVANRASRLQGKSFLTAVERIFPERGLRAASTCDGAIALWRPEGRAPVSVPFAHLAPVFGTCLRRLEVSRETTARMFFFTHLRSVLAAAVRLNIIGPMEAQMLQHRLSVKAEAVLQKCESLTVDDLAQTAPLLDLWQGAQDRLYSRLFQS
;
A
#
# COMPACT_ATOMS: atom_id res chain seq x y z
N THR A 1 5.66 -3.00 -10.59
CA THR A 1 4.66 -3.39 -11.62
C THR A 1 4.99 -2.67 -12.92
N THR A 2 4.90 -3.41 -14.04
CA THR A 2 5.05 -2.91 -15.42
C THR A 2 3.83 -2.12 -15.90
N ASN A 3 2.68 -2.31 -15.25
CA ASN A 3 1.48 -1.52 -15.50
C ASN A 3 1.66 -0.08 -14.99
N HIS A 4 1.55 0.89 -15.90
CA HIS A 4 1.77 2.32 -15.59
C HIS A 4 0.71 2.90 -14.65
N VAL A 5 -0.54 2.47 -14.75
CA VAL A 5 -1.64 2.91 -13.86
C VAL A 5 -1.39 2.43 -12.44
N ALA A 6 -1.13 1.14 -12.26
CA ALA A 6 -0.86 0.53 -10.96
C ALA A 6 0.43 1.08 -10.34
N ASN A 7 1.47 1.31 -11.15
CA ASN A 7 2.72 1.92 -10.72
C ASN A 7 2.47 3.33 -10.16
N ARG A 8 1.82 4.18 -10.96
CA ARG A 8 1.48 5.56 -10.58
C ARG A 8 0.62 5.61 -9.32
N ALA A 9 -0.41 4.77 -9.23
CA ALA A 9 -1.30 4.70 -8.08
C ALA A 9 -0.56 4.31 -6.79
N SER A 10 0.26 3.26 -6.85
CA SER A 10 1.05 2.78 -5.72
C SER A 10 2.01 3.84 -5.18
N ARG A 11 2.67 4.58 -6.08
CA ARG A 11 3.60 5.66 -5.70
C ARG A 11 2.88 6.86 -5.13
N LEU A 12 1.73 7.23 -5.69
CA LEU A 12 0.92 8.33 -5.15
C LEU A 12 0.44 8.00 -3.74
N GLN A 13 -0.10 6.80 -3.52
CA GLN A 13 -0.55 6.35 -2.21
C GLN A 13 0.59 6.31 -1.19
N GLY A 14 1.77 5.81 -1.57
CA GLY A 14 2.95 5.79 -0.68
C GLY A 14 3.43 7.18 -0.31
N LYS A 15 3.53 8.11 -1.28
CA LYS A 15 3.86 9.52 -1.00
C LYS A 15 2.85 10.17 -0.06
N SER A 16 1.56 10.03 -0.33
CA SER A 16 0.50 10.59 0.51
C SER A 16 0.52 10.01 1.93
N PHE A 17 0.73 8.70 2.07
CA PHE A 17 0.84 8.05 3.36
C PHE A 17 2.03 8.58 4.16
N LEU A 18 3.19 8.72 3.51
CA LEU A 18 4.36 9.29 4.16
C LEU A 18 4.08 10.72 4.63
N THR A 19 3.58 11.60 3.77
CA THR A 19 3.23 12.98 4.15
C THR A 19 2.27 13.02 5.34
N ALA A 20 1.31 12.10 5.42
CA ALA A 20 0.41 12.00 6.57
C ALA A 20 1.16 11.64 7.85
N VAL A 21 2.03 10.62 7.82
CA VAL A 21 2.82 10.18 8.98
C VAL A 21 3.73 11.31 9.48
N GLU A 22 4.38 12.06 8.59
CA GLU A 22 5.27 13.17 8.97
C GLU A 22 4.53 14.31 9.65
N ARG A 23 3.31 14.60 9.21
CA ARG A 23 2.47 15.65 9.80
C ARG A 23 1.89 15.24 11.14
N ILE A 24 1.56 13.95 11.32
CA ILE A 24 0.95 13.44 12.54
C ILE A 24 2.02 13.19 13.62
N PHE A 25 3.22 12.74 13.23
CA PHE A 25 4.31 12.37 14.14
C PHE A 25 5.62 13.12 13.83
N PRO A 26 5.64 14.47 13.89
CA PRO A 26 6.82 15.26 13.58
C PRO A 26 8.02 14.94 14.47
N GLU A 27 7.78 14.53 15.72
CA GLU A 27 8.79 14.14 16.71
C GLU A 27 9.55 12.86 16.34
N ARG A 28 8.97 12.02 15.47
CA ARG A 28 9.59 10.76 15.03
C ARG A 28 10.64 10.98 13.93
N GLY A 29 10.82 12.21 13.46
CA GLY A 29 11.88 12.60 12.53
C GLY A 29 11.78 11.96 11.14
N LEU A 30 10.61 11.43 10.79
CA LEU A 30 10.31 10.95 9.45
C LEU A 30 10.23 12.18 8.54
N ARG A 31 11.13 12.27 7.56
CA ARG A 31 11.16 13.39 6.60
C ARG A 31 11.30 12.86 5.19
N ALA A 32 10.44 13.35 4.30
CA ALA A 32 10.43 13.00 2.90
C ALA A 32 11.34 13.98 2.18
N ALA A 33 12.64 13.74 2.22
CA ALA A 33 13.52 14.40 1.26
C ALA A 33 13.36 13.68 -0.07
N SER A 34 12.72 14.33 -1.06
CA SER A 34 12.77 13.86 -2.44
C SER A 34 14.21 13.97 -2.92
N THR A 35 14.87 12.84 -3.18
CA THR A 35 16.15 12.85 -3.90
C THR A 35 15.89 13.08 -5.39
N CYS A 36 16.93 13.50 -6.12
CA CYS A 36 16.90 13.71 -7.58
C CYS A 36 16.40 12.47 -8.36
N ASP A 37 16.49 11.27 -7.79
CA ASP A 37 16.05 10.01 -8.41
C ASP A 37 14.62 9.59 -8.02
N GLY A 38 13.90 10.45 -7.29
CA GLY A 38 12.55 10.15 -6.79
C GLY A 38 12.50 9.10 -5.69
N ALA A 39 13.64 8.79 -5.07
CA ALA A 39 13.70 8.03 -3.83
C ALA A 39 13.38 8.95 -2.65
N ILE A 40 12.75 8.38 -1.62
CA ILE A 40 12.49 9.09 -0.39
C ILE A 40 13.45 8.56 0.67
N ALA A 41 14.36 9.42 1.12
CA ALA A 41 15.25 9.12 2.22
C ALA A 41 14.52 9.35 3.54
N LEU A 42 14.23 8.28 4.28
CA LEU A 42 13.71 8.39 5.64
C LEU A 42 14.88 8.60 6.60
N TRP A 43 15.07 9.87 6.97
CA TRP A 43 16.11 10.30 7.90
C TRP A 43 15.82 9.86 9.34
N ARG A 44 16.88 9.67 10.12
CA ARG A 44 16.83 9.47 11.56
C ARG A 44 17.63 10.59 12.23
N PRO A 45 17.17 11.18 13.36
CA PRO A 45 17.98 12.12 14.12
C PRO A 45 19.20 11.48 14.84
N GLU A 46 19.35 10.15 14.86
CA GLU A 46 20.42 9.45 15.58
C GLU A 46 21.15 8.39 14.73
N GLY A 47 22.30 8.76 14.16
CA GLY A 47 23.47 7.90 13.87
C GLY A 47 23.33 6.69 12.93
N ARG A 48 22.14 6.34 12.42
CA ARG A 48 21.94 5.26 11.44
C ARG A 48 21.77 5.83 10.04
N ALA A 49 22.33 5.12 9.06
CA ALA A 49 22.19 5.46 7.65
C ALA A 49 20.70 5.66 7.26
N PRO A 50 20.40 6.67 6.42
CA PRO A 50 19.04 6.92 5.95
C PRO A 50 18.51 5.70 5.20
N VAL A 51 17.26 5.33 5.46
CA VAL A 51 16.60 4.26 4.68
C VAL A 51 16.05 4.91 3.43
N SER A 52 16.67 4.64 2.29
CA SER A 52 16.16 5.05 0.99
C SER A 52 15.04 4.11 0.57
N VAL A 53 13.83 4.64 0.41
CA VAL A 53 12.71 3.93 -0.20
C VAL A 53 12.61 4.41 -1.65
N PRO A 54 13.21 3.69 -2.61
CA PRO A 54 13.17 4.11 -4.01
C PRO A 54 11.72 4.14 -4.50
N PHE A 55 11.39 5.17 -5.26
CA PHE A 55 10.11 5.34 -5.95
C PHE A 55 8.85 5.51 -5.06
N ALA A 56 8.96 5.36 -3.73
CA ALA A 56 7.91 5.62 -2.75
C ALA A 56 6.63 4.80 -2.94
N HIS A 57 6.76 3.51 -3.29
CA HIS A 57 5.62 2.60 -3.36
C HIS A 57 4.97 2.39 -1.99
N LEU A 58 3.63 2.26 -1.97
CA LEU A 58 2.87 2.16 -0.72
C LEU A 58 3.37 1.07 0.23
N ALA A 59 3.53 -0.19 -0.22
CA ALA A 59 3.87 -1.29 0.69
C ALA A 59 5.23 -1.11 1.40
N PRO A 60 6.35 -0.83 0.68
CA PRO A 60 7.62 -0.53 1.34
C PRO A 60 7.58 0.71 2.25
N VAL A 61 6.89 1.78 1.82
CA VAL A 61 6.76 3.01 2.63
C VAL A 61 5.97 2.72 3.90
N PHE A 62 4.83 2.04 3.79
CA PHE A 62 3.95 1.68 4.91
C PHE A 62 4.71 0.87 5.96
N GLY A 63 5.41 -0.20 5.53
CA GLY A 63 6.22 -1.03 6.42
C GLY A 63 7.36 -0.26 7.08
N THR A 64 8.04 0.61 6.33
CA THR A 64 9.16 1.40 6.88
C THR A 64 8.67 2.44 7.89
N CYS A 65 7.57 3.12 7.61
CA CYS A 65 6.94 4.06 8.56
C CYS A 65 6.47 3.36 9.83
N LEU A 66 5.73 2.24 9.72
CA LEU A 66 5.24 1.52 10.90
C LEU A 66 6.38 0.93 11.75
N ARG A 67 7.47 0.48 11.12
CA ARG A 67 8.68 0.07 11.85
C ARG A 67 9.29 1.23 12.66
N ARG A 68 9.19 2.47 12.17
CA ARG A 68 9.70 3.68 12.85
C ARG A 68 8.76 4.17 13.96
N LEU A 69 7.48 3.86 13.82
CA LEU A 69 6.48 3.99 14.88
C LEU A 69 6.51 2.81 15.86
N GLU A 70 7.53 1.94 15.77
CA GLU A 70 7.74 0.80 16.68
C GLU A 70 6.59 -0.21 16.71
N VAL A 71 5.80 -0.25 15.64
CA VAL A 71 4.78 -1.29 15.45
C VAL A 71 5.45 -2.59 15.04
N SER A 72 5.02 -3.70 15.63
CA SER A 72 5.55 -5.02 15.30
C SER A 72 5.33 -5.36 13.82
N ARG A 73 6.21 -6.20 13.25
CA ARG A 73 6.09 -6.67 11.85
C ARG A 73 4.75 -7.38 11.61
N GLU A 74 4.35 -8.21 12.56
CA GLU A 74 3.11 -8.99 12.50
C GLU A 74 1.87 -8.07 12.46
N THR A 75 1.78 -7.11 13.39
CA THR A 75 0.69 -6.12 13.41
C THR A 75 0.69 -5.25 12.17
N THR A 76 1.87 -4.81 11.72
CA THR A 76 2.04 -4.03 10.47
C THR A 76 1.48 -4.78 9.27
N ALA A 77 1.82 -6.07 9.13
CA ALA A 77 1.36 -6.87 8.01
C ALA A 77 -0.16 -7.08 8.05
N ARG A 78 -0.73 -7.45 9.21
CA ARG A 78 -2.19 -7.55 9.38
C ARG A 78 -2.92 -6.25 9.07
N MET A 79 -2.41 -5.11 9.56
CA MET A 79 -2.96 -3.79 9.27
C MET A 79 -2.95 -3.48 7.77
N PHE A 80 -1.88 -3.85 7.07
CA PHE A 80 -1.76 -3.65 5.63
C PHE A 80 -2.83 -4.45 4.86
N PHE A 81 -2.95 -5.75 5.13
CA PHE A 81 -3.96 -6.61 4.50
C PHE A 81 -5.39 -6.18 4.83
N PHE A 82 -5.66 -5.85 6.11
CA PHE A 82 -6.96 -5.35 6.54
C PHE A 82 -7.35 -4.08 5.80
N THR A 83 -6.44 -3.10 5.71
CA THR A 83 -6.67 -1.82 5.04
C THR A 83 -6.86 -2.00 3.54
N HIS A 84 -6.09 -2.90 2.93
CA HIS A 84 -6.22 -3.20 1.51
C HIS A 84 -7.60 -3.81 1.19
N LEU A 85 -8.01 -4.84 1.94
CA LEU A 85 -9.33 -5.47 1.78
C LEU A 85 -10.46 -4.46 1.98
N ARG A 86 -10.37 -3.63 3.03
CA ARG A 86 -11.34 -2.58 3.32
C ARG A 86 -11.47 -1.59 2.17
N SER A 87 -10.35 -1.24 1.53
CA SER A 87 -10.32 -0.28 0.42
C SER A 87 -10.98 -0.85 -0.84
N VAL A 88 -10.76 -2.14 -1.14
CA VAL A 88 -11.43 -2.83 -2.26
C VAL A 88 -12.94 -2.91 -2.03
N LEU A 89 -13.38 -3.26 -0.82
CA LEU A 89 -14.80 -3.30 -0.47
C LEU A 89 -15.45 -1.92 -0.52
N ALA A 90 -14.75 -0.88 -0.05
CA ALA A 90 -15.22 0.50 -0.16
C ALA A 90 -15.38 0.95 -1.62
N ALA A 91 -14.50 0.50 -2.52
CA ALA A 91 -14.64 0.75 -3.95
C ALA A 91 -15.87 0.03 -4.52
N ALA A 92 -16.11 -1.23 -4.14
CA ALA A 92 -17.29 -1.98 -4.57
C ALA A 92 -18.61 -1.31 -4.12
N VAL A 93 -18.64 -0.74 -2.91
CA VAL A 93 -19.79 0.07 -2.43
C VAL A 93 -20.00 1.32 -3.29
N ARG A 94 -18.93 2.06 -3.60
CA ARG A 94 -19.00 3.26 -4.46
C ARG A 94 -19.39 2.95 -5.90
N LEU A 95 -19.09 1.75 -6.39
CA LEU A 95 -19.55 1.23 -7.68
C LEU A 95 -20.98 0.67 -7.63
N ASN A 96 -21.64 0.74 -6.47
CA ASN A 96 -22.99 0.21 -6.25
C ASN A 96 -23.11 -1.31 -6.52
N ILE A 97 -22.02 -2.07 -6.36
CA ILE A 97 -21.99 -3.53 -6.52
C ILE A 97 -22.54 -4.21 -5.26
N ILE A 98 -22.20 -3.68 -4.08
CA ILE A 98 -22.66 -4.16 -2.78
C ILE A 98 -23.04 -2.99 -1.87
N GLY A 99 -23.90 -3.26 -0.88
CA GLY A 99 -24.24 -2.28 0.15
C GLY A 99 -23.17 -2.16 1.26
N PRO A 100 -23.19 -1.06 2.05
CA PRO A 100 -22.21 -0.84 3.12
C PRO A 100 -22.26 -1.91 4.22
N MET A 101 -23.45 -2.44 4.54
CA MET A 101 -23.61 -3.52 5.51
C MET A 101 -22.98 -4.82 4.99
N GLU A 102 -23.27 -5.19 3.73
CA GLU A 102 -22.68 -6.36 3.10
C GLU A 102 -21.15 -6.26 3.04
N ALA A 103 -20.60 -5.07 2.79
CA ALA A 103 -19.16 -4.84 2.85
C ALA A 103 -18.56 -5.16 4.23
N GLN A 104 -19.23 -4.81 5.33
CA GLN A 104 -18.76 -5.18 6.67
C GLN A 104 -18.81 -6.70 6.89
N MET A 105 -19.90 -7.35 6.47
CA MET A 105 -20.04 -8.80 6.56
C MET A 105 -18.95 -9.52 5.75
N LEU A 106 -18.66 -9.05 4.54
CA LEU A 106 -17.59 -9.59 3.69
C LEU A 106 -16.21 -9.35 4.29
N GLN A 107 -15.91 -8.16 4.84
CA GLN A 107 -14.64 -7.89 5.52
C GLN A 107 -14.41 -8.89 6.66
N HIS A 108 -15.45 -9.15 7.47
CA HIS A 108 -15.38 -10.12 8.56
C HIS A 108 -15.16 -11.55 8.03
N ARG A 109 -15.98 -12.01 7.07
CA ARG A 109 -15.88 -13.36 6.49
C ARG A 109 -14.52 -13.60 5.81
N LEU A 110 -13.98 -12.60 5.12
CA LEU A 110 -12.72 -12.70 4.40
C LEU A 110 -11.49 -12.53 5.30
N SER A 111 -11.65 -12.12 6.57
CA SER A 111 -10.54 -11.94 7.52
C SER A 111 -9.72 -13.22 7.71
N VAL A 112 -10.38 -14.38 7.81
CA VAL A 112 -9.72 -15.70 7.93
C VAL A 112 -8.88 -16.00 6.69
N LYS A 113 -9.42 -15.69 5.49
CA LYS A 113 -8.70 -15.87 4.23
C LYS A 113 -7.52 -14.90 4.11
N ALA A 114 -7.67 -13.66 4.58
CA ALA A 114 -6.60 -12.68 4.61
C ALA A 114 -5.44 -13.14 5.51
N GLU A 115 -5.74 -13.70 6.68
CA GLU A 115 -4.71 -14.26 7.57
C GLU A 115 -4.01 -15.46 6.90
N ALA A 116 -4.76 -16.36 6.26
CA ALA A 116 -4.16 -17.48 5.53
C ALA A 116 -3.25 -17.04 4.37
N VAL A 117 -3.58 -15.94 3.68
CA VAL A 117 -2.71 -15.35 2.65
C VAL A 117 -1.47 -14.72 3.28
N LEU A 118 -1.63 -13.99 4.38
CA LEU A 118 -0.51 -13.40 5.11
C LEU A 118 0.51 -14.47 5.53
N GLN A 119 0.04 -15.58 6.10
CA GLN A 119 0.89 -16.72 6.48
C GLN A 119 1.67 -17.30 5.30
N LYS A 120 1.03 -17.43 4.13
CA LYS A 120 1.73 -17.85 2.90
C LYS A 120 2.82 -16.86 2.49
N CYS A 121 2.54 -15.57 2.60
CA CYS A 121 3.49 -14.50 2.27
C CYS A 121 4.72 -14.47 3.19
N GLU A 122 4.69 -15.07 4.39
CA GLU A 122 5.85 -15.12 5.27
C GLU A 122 7.02 -15.92 4.68
N SER A 123 6.70 -16.92 3.84
CA SER A 123 7.69 -17.78 3.17
C SER A 123 8.25 -17.19 1.87
N LEU A 124 7.68 -16.09 1.37
CA LEU A 124 8.07 -15.49 0.10
C LEU A 124 9.35 -14.68 0.23
N THR A 125 10.18 -14.76 -0.79
CA THR A 125 11.46 -14.08 -0.90
C THR A 125 11.43 -12.98 -1.96
N VAL A 126 12.56 -12.31 -2.17
CA VAL A 126 12.70 -11.27 -3.22
C VAL A 126 12.53 -11.87 -4.61
N ASP A 127 12.91 -13.13 -4.80
CA ASP A 127 12.78 -13.83 -6.08
C ASP A 127 11.32 -14.09 -6.46
N ASP A 128 10.42 -14.08 -5.46
CA ASP A 128 8.98 -14.27 -5.63
C ASP A 128 8.20 -12.97 -5.87
N LEU A 129 8.87 -11.81 -6.00
CA LEU A 129 8.23 -10.49 -6.16
C LEU A 129 7.53 -10.28 -7.51
N ALA A 130 7.42 -11.31 -8.35
CA ALA A 130 6.78 -11.22 -9.64
C ALA A 130 5.25 -11.02 -9.52
N GLN A 131 4.69 -10.21 -10.42
CA GLN A 131 3.25 -10.13 -10.59
C GLN A 131 2.77 -11.42 -11.28
N THR A 132 1.90 -12.18 -10.62
CA THR A 132 1.42 -13.48 -11.11
C THR A 132 0.03 -13.42 -11.76
N ALA A 133 -0.56 -12.22 -11.84
CA ALA A 133 -1.93 -12.00 -12.32
C ALA A 133 -1.97 -11.13 -13.60
N PRO A 134 -1.66 -11.68 -14.80
CA PRO A 134 -1.61 -10.90 -16.04
C PRO A 134 -2.95 -10.27 -16.43
N LEU A 135 -4.07 -10.94 -16.12
CA LEU A 135 -5.41 -10.38 -16.36
C LEU A 135 -5.67 -9.12 -15.52
N LEU A 136 -5.22 -9.11 -14.27
CA LEU A 136 -5.33 -7.94 -13.40
C LEU A 136 -4.52 -6.77 -13.97
N ASP A 137 -3.32 -7.05 -14.46
CA ASP A 137 -2.47 -6.04 -15.10
C ASP A 137 -3.11 -5.49 -16.38
N LEU A 138 -3.76 -6.32 -17.20
CA LEU A 138 -4.48 -5.83 -18.38
C LEU A 138 -5.67 -4.95 -18.01
N TRP A 139 -6.50 -5.39 -17.05
CA TRP A 139 -7.68 -4.63 -16.62
C TRP A 139 -7.31 -3.29 -15.99
N GLN A 140 -6.34 -3.27 -15.07
CA GLN A 140 -5.85 -2.04 -14.46
C GLN A 140 -5.26 -1.08 -15.52
N GLY A 141 -4.59 -1.63 -16.54
CA GLY A 141 -3.95 -0.82 -17.60
C GLY A 141 -4.97 -0.12 -18.50
N ALA A 142 -6.18 -0.67 -18.59
CA ALA A 142 -7.28 -0.10 -19.35
C ALA A 142 -7.99 1.05 -18.63
N GLN A 143 -7.72 1.28 -17.33
CA GLN A 143 -8.43 2.30 -16.54
C GLN A 143 -8.34 3.71 -17.15
N ASP A 144 -7.18 4.08 -17.71
CA ASP A 144 -6.99 5.39 -18.35
C ASP A 144 -7.81 5.56 -19.64
N ARG A 145 -8.35 4.46 -20.21
CA ARG A 145 -9.16 4.46 -21.43
C ARG A 145 -10.67 4.55 -21.16
N LEU A 146 -11.09 4.51 -19.90
CA LEU A 146 -12.50 4.64 -19.54
C LEU A 146 -12.99 6.06 -19.83
N TYR A 147 -14.10 6.17 -20.58
CA TYR A 147 -14.72 7.46 -20.92
C TYR A 147 -15.16 8.25 -19.67
N SER A 148 -15.74 7.56 -18.69
CA SER A 148 -16.13 8.14 -17.39
C SER A 148 -15.44 7.37 -16.27
N ARG A 149 -14.83 8.11 -15.33
CA ARG A 149 -14.00 7.53 -14.26
C ARG A 149 -14.46 8.02 -12.90
N LEU A 150 -14.84 7.08 -12.04
CA LEU A 150 -15.10 7.34 -10.61
C LEU A 150 -13.83 7.24 -9.75
N PHE A 151 -12.80 6.55 -10.26
CA PHE A 151 -11.51 6.32 -9.59
C PHE A 151 -10.34 6.67 -10.52
N GLN A 152 -9.23 7.07 -9.91
CA GLN A 152 -8.00 7.48 -10.60
C GLN A 152 -7.15 6.31 -11.12
N SER A 153 -7.42 5.10 -10.64
CA SER A 153 -6.68 3.86 -10.93
C SER A 153 -7.55 2.65 -10.64
#